data_AF-A0A0L1LLQ6-F1
#
_entry.id   AF-A0A0L1LLQ6-F1
#
_cell.length_a   1.000
_cell.length_b   1.000
_cell.length_c   1.000
_cell.angle_alpha   90.00
_cell.angle_beta   90.00
_cell.angle_gamma   90.00
#
_symmetry.space_group_name_H-M   'P 1'
#
loop_
_entity.id
_entity.type
_entity.pdbx_description
1 polymer ?
#
loop_
_entity_poly.entity_id
_entity_poly.type
_entity_poly.pdbx_seq_one_letter_code
_entity_poly.pdbx_strand_id
1 'polypeptide(L)'
;MKRSGGLFPAMILMGVALAGCGLQGGTPTSTLPVGIPVPPSVEATSPPAVSPSATAPSITAPSTTGPSTTTAPSTTSPSTSTAPRASLKTFTTADGQLAFDYPEAWSVRDPAGELPEGGGAFAEVTNKSGKPLATLRTNMATGSTCQEKYPYEVLELQELPVLARNGVKPRFVFETRGDAEAAGPAETPAAAYGITTVPAATGDSACPIFHFFTWPPTAAMFGAFFNPDNNVVPGAAGLPYLEQARKYMDTTEYQDIRRMITSLRPAAPMPSSIPPSPSAAATNN
;
A
#
# COMPACT_ATOMS: atom_id res chain seq x y z
N MET A 1 14.85 -39.73 48.39
CA MET A 1 16.25 -40.19 48.25
C MET A 1 16.92 -39.29 47.20
N LYS A 2 17.86 -38.42 47.60
CA LYS A 2 19.31 -38.44 47.25
C LYS A 2 19.54 -38.57 45.72
N ARG A 3 20.31 -37.76 44.99
CA ARG A 3 21.39 -36.75 45.19
C ARG A 3 21.58 -36.10 43.78
N SER A 4 21.71 -34.78 43.62
CA SER A 4 22.91 -33.93 43.80
C SER A 4 23.85 -33.83 42.59
N GLY A 5 24.18 -32.57 42.25
CA GLY A 5 25.40 -32.10 41.56
C GLY A 5 25.24 -31.92 40.05
N GLY A 6 25.49 -30.78 39.39
CA GLY A 6 26.19 -29.53 39.74
C GLY A 6 27.39 -29.35 38.82
N LEU A 7 27.45 -28.24 38.06
CA LEU A 7 28.59 -27.31 37.88
C LEU A 7 28.32 -26.30 36.75
N PHE A 8 28.73 -25.05 36.99
CA PHE A 8 28.62 -23.87 36.11
C PHE A 8 29.81 -23.78 35.09
N PRO A 9 30.14 -22.62 34.48
CA PRO A 9 30.11 -22.38 33.04
C PRO A 9 31.53 -22.23 32.43
N ALA A 10 31.64 -22.21 31.11
CA ALA A 10 32.88 -21.80 30.43
C ALA A 10 32.61 -20.57 29.56
N MET A 11 32.95 -19.40 30.11
CA MET A 11 33.19 -18.18 29.36
C MET A 11 34.42 -18.39 28.47
N ILE A 12 34.32 -18.13 27.17
CA ILE A 12 35.48 -17.96 26.29
C ILE A 12 35.50 -16.50 25.83
N LEU A 13 36.54 -15.82 26.26
CA LEU A 13 36.89 -14.43 25.98
C LEU A 13 38.21 -14.45 25.21
N MET A 14 38.21 -14.11 23.93
CA MET A 14 39.40 -13.87 23.09
C MET A 14 38.92 -13.34 21.73
N GLY A 15 39.46 -12.28 21.14
CA GLY A 15 40.54 -11.38 21.50
C GLY A 15 40.54 -10.24 20.46
N VAL A 16 40.79 -9.02 20.93
CA VAL A 16 40.93 -7.82 20.11
C VAL A 16 42.27 -7.89 19.36
N ALA A 17 42.24 -7.82 18.03
CA ALA A 17 43.41 -7.58 17.20
C ALA A 17 43.36 -6.14 16.66
N LEU A 18 44.19 -5.28 17.25
CA LEU A 18 44.53 -3.95 16.78
C LEU A 18 45.67 -4.03 15.76
N ALA A 19 45.38 -3.66 14.51
CA ALA A 19 46.32 -3.18 13.51
C ALA A 19 45.48 -2.36 12.50
N GLY A 20 45.78 -1.13 12.09
CA GLY A 20 47.02 -0.38 12.12
C GLY A 20 47.31 0.12 10.69
N CYS A 21 47.27 1.45 10.52
CA CYS A 21 47.82 2.25 9.42
C CYS A 21 47.06 2.36 8.08
N GLY A 22 46.88 3.61 7.63
CA GLY A 22 46.70 3.93 6.20
C GLY A 22 45.87 5.18 5.90
N LEU A 23 46.46 6.37 6.04
CA LEU A 23 45.96 7.62 5.44
C LEU A 23 45.99 7.52 3.91
N GLN A 24 44.90 7.82 3.22
CA GLN A 24 44.97 8.37 1.86
C GLN A 24 43.79 9.30 1.60
N GLY A 25 44.09 10.60 1.48
CA GLY A 25 43.16 11.60 1.02
C GLY A 25 42.84 11.46 -0.46
N GLY A 26 41.66 11.94 -0.85
CA GLY A 26 41.24 12.03 -2.23
C GLY A 26 39.83 12.59 -2.33
N THR A 27 39.73 13.91 -2.44
CA THR A 27 38.52 14.61 -2.87
C THR A 27 38.18 14.18 -4.31
N PRO A 28 36.94 13.76 -4.63
CA PRO A 28 36.54 13.70 -6.02
C PRO A 28 36.31 15.13 -6.54
N THR A 29 37.27 15.59 -7.33
CA THR A 29 37.14 16.76 -8.19
C THR A 29 36.02 16.52 -9.20
N SER A 30 35.01 17.39 -9.14
CA SER A 30 33.96 17.52 -10.13
C SER A 30 34.59 17.86 -11.48
N THR A 31 34.49 16.95 -12.45
CA THR A 31 34.90 17.18 -13.83
C THR A 31 33.68 17.02 -14.72
N LEU A 32 33.17 18.15 -15.21
CA LEU A 32 32.15 18.21 -16.26
C LEU A 32 32.80 17.92 -17.62
N PRO A 33 32.32 16.96 -18.41
CA PRO A 33 32.53 17.00 -19.85
C PRO A 33 31.39 17.78 -20.53
N VAL A 34 31.78 18.90 -21.14
CA VAL A 34 31.12 19.55 -22.28
C VAL A 34 30.99 18.54 -23.43
N GLY A 35 29.80 18.42 -24.02
CA GLY A 35 29.61 17.59 -25.22
C GLY A 35 28.16 17.40 -25.61
N ILE A 36 27.56 18.45 -26.16
CA ILE A 36 26.25 18.43 -26.84
C ILE A 36 26.38 17.64 -28.16
N PRO A 37 25.42 16.75 -28.47
CA PRO A 37 24.76 16.87 -29.76
C PRO A 37 23.23 16.88 -29.62
N VAL A 38 22.62 17.92 -30.22
CA VAL A 38 21.18 18.11 -30.42
C VAL A 38 20.68 17.12 -31.47
N PRO A 39 19.64 16.29 -31.19
CA PRO A 39 18.86 15.65 -32.25
C PRO A 39 17.70 16.56 -32.72
N PRO A 40 17.33 16.49 -34.01
CA PRO A 40 16.44 17.44 -34.67
C PRO A 40 14.97 17.33 -34.22
N SER A 41 14.31 18.49 -34.21
CA SER A 41 12.85 18.63 -34.14
C SER A 41 12.19 17.82 -35.25
N VAL A 42 11.30 16.91 -34.88
CA VAL A 42 10.36 16.29 -35.81
C VAL A 42 9.00 16.96 -35.64
N GLU A 43 8.54 17.50 -36.77
CA GLU A 43 7.29 18.23 -36.95
C GLU A 43 6.06 17.43 -36.51
N ALA A 44 5.12 18.16 -35.91
CA ALA A 44 3.77 17.71 -35.64
C ALA A 44 3.02 17.46 -36.95
N THR A 45 2.57 16.22 -37.15
CA THR A 45 1.61 15.90 -38.22
C THR A 45 0.24 15.67 -37.59
N SER A 46 -0.67 16.64 -37.75
CA SER A 46 -2.07 16.54 -37.38
C SER A 46 -2.80 15.53 -38.28
N PRO A 47 -3.68 14.66 -37.76
CA PRO A 47 -4.59 13.89 -38.60
C PRO A 47 -5.76 14.77 -39.10
N PRO A 48 -6.25 14.55 -40.34
CA PRO A 48 -7.32 15.35 -40.91
C PRO A 48 -8.69 14.99 -40.32
N ALA A 49 -9.50 16.03 -40.13
CA ALA A 49 -10.92 15.92 -39.84
C ALA A 49 -11.70 15.39 -41.05
N VAL A 50 -12.53 14.37 -40.84
CA VAL A 50 -13.54 13.91 -41.79
C VAL A 50 -14.91 13.84 -41.12
N SER A 51 -15.77 14.73 -41.57
CA SER A 51 -17.24 14.69 -41.60
C SER A 51 -17.62 15.24 -42.99
N PRO A 52 -18.76 14.92 -43.63
CA PRO A 52 -20.03 14.47 -43.06
C PRO A 52 -20.75 13.35 -43.88
N SER A 53 -21.86 12.80 -43.38
CA SER A 53 -23.13 12.74 -44.13
C SER A 53 -24.23 12.08 -43.34
N ALA A 54 -25.32 12.82 -43.19
CA ALA A 54 -26.62 12.36 -42.74
C ALA A 54 -27.28 11.52 -43.83
N THR A 55 -27.93 10.42 -43.46
CA THR A 55 -29.00 9.83 -44.26
C THR A 55 -30.03 9.22 -43.31
N ALA A 56 -31.19 9.85 -43.23
CA ALA A 56 -32.39 9.29 -42.62
C ALA A 56 -33.05 8.32 -43.61
N PRO A 57 -33.80 7.33 -43.11
CA PRO A 57 -35.11 7.10 -43.70
C PRO A 57 -36.25 6.92 -42.69
N SER A 58 -37.42 7.29 -43.21
CA SER A 58 -38.75 7.33 -42.62
C SER A 58 -39.35 5.97 -42.24
N ILE A 59 -40.08 6.03 -41.11
CA ILE A 59 -41.35 5.37 -40.75
C ILE A 59 -41.94 4.29 -41.68
N THR A 60 -42.26 3.13 -41.10
CA THR A 60 -43.49 2.37 -41.40
C THR A 60 -43.89 1.55 -40.16
N ALA A 61 -45.10 1.79 -39.63
CA ALA A 61 -45.80 0.93 -38.68
C ALA A 61 -46.73 -0.03 -39.45
N PRO A 62 -47.03 -1.22 -38.91
CA PRO A 62 -48.44 -1.48 -38.56
C PRO A 62 -48.68 -2.35 -37.30
N SER A 63 -49.69 -1.92 -36.55
CA SER A 63 -50.84 -2.64 -35.93
C SER A 63 -50.73 -4.08 -35.37
N THR A 64 -50.86 -4.15 -34.04
CA THR A 64 -51.78 -4.97 -33.21
C THR A 64 -52.26 -6.37 -33.64
N THR A 65 -51.94 -7.39 -32.81
CA THR A 65 -52.81 -8.53 -32.45
C THR A 65 -52.30 -9.12 -31.12
N GLY A 66 -53.01 -8.98 -29.99
CA GLY A 66 -53.77 -10.08 -29.35
C GLY A 66 -53.05 -10.68 -28.11
N PRO A 67 -53.71 -10.87 -26.95
CA PRO A 67 -53.05 -11.26 -25.71
C PRO A 67 -52.89 -12.78 -25.61
N SER A 68 -51.77 -13.26 -25.08
CA SER A 68 -51.61 -14.65 -24.65
C SER A 68 -50.93 -14.69 -23.30
N THR A 69 -51.73 -15.06 -22.30
CA THR A 69 -51.34 -15.41 -20.95
C THR A 69 -50.31 -16.54 -20.98
N THR A 70 -49.09 -16.27 -20.51
CA THR A 70 -48.13 -17.33 -20.16
C THR A 70 -47.58 -17.05 -18.77
N THR A 71 -47.75 -18.06 -17.94
CA THR A 71 -47.43 -18.20 -16.52
C THR A 71 -46.01 -17.74 -16.18
N ALA A 72 -45.90 -16.91 -15.15
CA ALA A 72 -44.64 -16.45 -14.59
C ALA A 72 -43.82 -17.62 -14.01
N PRO A 73 -42.53 -17.79 -14.37
CA PRO A 73 -41.62 -18.58 -13.57
C PRO A 73 -41.20 -17.75 -12.34
N SER A 74 -41.45 -18.31 -11.16
CA SER A 74 -40.98 -17.77 -9.88
C SER A 74 -39.46 -17.60 -9.91
N THR A 75 -38.99 -16.36 -9.99
CA THR A 75 -37.61 -16.00 -9.67
C THR A 75 -37.38 -16.24 -8.19
N THR A 76 -36.87 -17.42 -7.84
CA THR A 76 -36.12 -17.62 -6.60
C THR A 76 -34.88 -16.74 -6.69
N SER A 77 -34.93 -15.57 -6.03
CA SER A 77 -33.74 -14.78 -5.76
C SER A 77 -32.68 -15.68 -5.11
N PRO A 78 -31.43 -15.68 -5.57
CA PRO A 78 -30.35 -16.26 -4.80
C PRO A 78 -30.28 -15.48 -3.49
N SER A 79 -30.51 -16.17 -2.38
CA SER A 79 -30.24 -15.66 -1.05
C SER A 79 -28.77 -15.28 -1.01
N THR A 80 -28.46 -13.99 -1.17
CA THR A 80 -27.16 -13.43 -0.80
C THR A 80 -27.01 -13.69 0.68
N SER A 81 -26.33 -14.78 1.02
CA SER A 81 -25.82 -15.06 2.36
C SER A 81 -24.81 -13.96 2.66
N THR A 82 -25.33 -12.81 3.10
CA THR A 82 -24.54 -11.71 3.60
C THR A 82 -24.04 -12.20 4.94
N ALA A 83 -22.80 -12.72 4.97
CA ALA A 83 -22.12 -12.98 6.21
C ALA A 83 -22.25 -11.73 7.10
N PRO A 84 -22.61 -11.89 8.40
CA PRO A 84 -22.81 -10.75 9.27
C PRO A 84 -21.54 -9.89 9.27
N ARG A 85 -21.68 -8.60 8.91
CA ARG A 85 -20.56 -7.64 8.93
C ARG A 85 -19.96 -7.66 10.33
N ALA A 86 -18.66 -7.91 10.42
CA ALA A 86 -17.95 -7.79 11.68
C ALA A 86 -18.15 -6.40 12.27
N SER A 87 -18.41 -6.33 13.58
CA SER A 87 -18.34 -5.09 14.35
C SER A 87 -16.97 -4.45 14.14
N LEU A 88 -16.92 -3.14 13.90
CA LEU A 88 -15.69 -2.41 13.67
C LEU A 88 -15.31 -1.59 14.90
N LYS A 89 -14.00 -1.48 15.15
CA LYS A 89 -13.36 -0.53 16.06
C LYS A 89 -12.54 0.46 15.26
N THR A 90 -12.33 1.66 15.81
CA THR A 90 -11.40 2.64 15.26
C THR A 90 -10.14 2.66 16.12
N PHE A 91 -8.99 2.52 15.49
CA PHE A 91 -7.70 2.80 16.10
C PHE A 91 -7.28 4.21 15.71
N THR A 92 -6.75 4.97 16.67
CA THR A 92 -6.09 6.25 16.45
C THR A 92 -4.63 6.10 16.85
N THR A 93 -3.71 6.54 16.00
CA THR A 93 -2.27 6.49 16.29
C THR A 93 -1.93 7.28 17.55
N ALA A 94 -0.84 6.92 18.24
CA ALA A 94 -0.42 7.56 19.48
C ALA A 94 -0.14 9.08 19.32
N ASP A 95 0.29 9.51 18.13
CA ASP A 95 0.49 10.92 17.77
C ASP A 95 -0.81 11.67 17.40
N GLY A 96 -1.95 10.97 17.40
CA GLY A 96 -3.26 11.53 17.07
C GLY A 96 -3.38 12.04 15.63
N GLN A 97 -2.50 11.63 14.71
CA GLN A 97 -2.49 12.14 13.33
C GLN A 97 -3.31 11.28 12.37
N LEU A 98 -3.38 9.97 12.60
CA LEU A 98 -4.03 9.00 11.72
C LEU A 98 -5.01 8.13 12.48
N ALA A 99 -6.07 7.72 11.80
CA ALA A 99 -7.02 6.75 12.29
C ALA A 99 -7.44 5.77 11.19
N PHE A 100 -7.76 4.54 11.57
CA PHE A 100 -8.33 3.53 10.67
C PHE A 100 -9.29 2.61 11.43
N ASP A 101 -10.24 2.03 10.71
CA ASP A 101 -11.22 1.10 11.24
C ASP A 101 -10.76 -0.34 11.00
N TYR A 102 -10.99 -1.23 11.97
CA TYR A 102 -10.58 -2.63 11.91
C TYR A 102 -11.64 -3.54 12.59
N PRO A 103 -11.78 -4.81 12.18
CA PRO A 103 -12.65 -5.76 12.85
C PRO A 103 -12.37 -5.88 14.35
N GLU A 104 -13.42 -5.88 15.16
CA GLU A 104 -13.33 -5.94 16.63
C GLU A 104 -12.57 -7.17 17.15
N ALA A 105 -12.62 -8.28 16.40
CA ALA A 105 -11.92 -9.52 16.74
C ALA A 105 -10.40 -9.45 16.51
N TRP A 106 -9.90 -8.41 15.85
CA TRP A 106 -8.47 -8.21 15.58
C TRP A 106 -7.82 -7.38 16.69
N SER A 107 -6.48 -7.41 16.73
CA SER A 107 -5.69 -6.64 17.68
C SER A 107 -4.80 -5.65 16.95
N VAL A 108 -4.70 -4.44 17.49
CA VAL A 108 -3.73 -3.43 17.08
C VAL A 108 -2.82 -3.16 18.26
N ARG A 109 -1.50 -3.25 18.04
CA ARG A 109 -0.49 -2.95 19.05
C ARG A 109 0.44 -1.88 18.52
N ASP A 110 0.86 -0.99 19.40
CA ASP A 110 2.05 -0.17 19.18
C ASP A 110 3.23 -0.89 19.87
N PRO A 111 4.04 -1.67 19.14
CA PRO A 111 5.18 -2.38 19.70
C PRO A 111 6.30 -1.45 20.15
N ALA A 112 6.29 -0.16 19.76
CA ALA A 112 7.26 0.80 20.27
C ALA A 112 6.88 1.28 21.68
N GLY A 113 5.60 1.18 22.09
CA GLY A 113 5.07 1.56 23.42
C GLY A 113 5.05 3.07 23.67
N GLU A 114 6.13 3.75 23.28
CA GLU A 114 6.40 5.19 23.25
C GLU A 114 6.99 5.50 21.86
N LEU A 115 6.71 6.67 21.27
CA LEU A 115 7.18 6.99 19.91
C LEU A 115 8.69 6.69 19.80
N PRO A 116 9.15 5.87 18.83
CA PRO A 116 10.57 5.52 18.71
C PRO A 116 11.42 6.78 18.59
N GLU A 117 12.67 6.76 19.07
CA GLU A 117 13.61 7.88 18.91
C GLU A 117 13.63 8.33 17.45
N GLY A 118 13.11 9.54 17.20
CA GLY A 118 12.85 10.05 15.85
C GLY A 118 11.39 10.49 15.61
N GLY A 119 10.44 10.07 16.45
CA GLY A 119 9.03 10.43 16.32
C GLY A 119 8.31 9.66 15.20
N GLY A 120 6.98 9.58 15.31
CA GLY A 120 6.11 8.89 14.34
C GLY A 120 5.43 7.65 14.94
N ALA A 121 4.18 7.43 14.55
CA ALA A 121 3.39 6.28 14.97
C ALA A 121 3.83 4.95 14.34
N PHE A 122 3.71 3.87 15.11
CA PHE A 122 3.79 2.48 14.67
C PHE A 122 2.52 1.74 15.10
N ALA A 123 1.91 0.99 14.19
CA ALA A 123 0.85 0.06 14.55
C ALA A 123 1.01 -1.26 13.80
N GLU A 124 1.07 -2.36 14.55
CA GLU A 124 0.96 -3.71 14.02
C GLU A 124 -0.46 -4.22 14.17
N VAL A 125 -1.06 -4.67 13.08
CA VAL A 125 -2.39 -5.27 13.08
C VAL A 125 -2.28 -6.78 12.93
N THR A 126 -2.93 -7.50 13.83
CA THR A 126 -2.99 -8.97 13.85
C THR A 126 -4.42 -9.46 13.90
N ASN A 127 -4.70 -10.62 13.29
CA ASN A 127 -6.01 -11.25 13.42
C ASN A 127 -6.23 -11.83 14.84
N LYS A 128 -7.40 -12.44 15.08
CA LYS A 128 -7.75 -13.06 16.38
C LYS A 128 -6.72 -14.11 16.86
N SER A 129 -6.05 -14.78 15.93
CA SER A 129 -5.04 -15.81 16.22
C SER A 129 -3.63 -15.25 16.41
N GLY A 130 -3.46 -13.92 16.38
CA GLY A 130 -2.15 -13.27 16.49
C GLY A 130 -1.35 -13.24 15.20
N LYS A 131 -1.95 -13.61 14.06
CA LYS A 131 -1.28 -13.59 12.76
C LYS A 131 -1.12 -12.14 12.26
N PRO A 132 0.08 -11.69 11.85
CA PRO A 132 0.28 -10.34 11.33
C PRO A 132 -0.44 -10.17 9.97
N LEU A 133 -1.11 -9.03 9.82
CA LEU A 133 -1.91 -8.68 8.64
C LEU A 133 -1.40 -7.44 7.91
N ALA A 134 -1.02 -6.40 8.65
CA ALA A 134 -0.51 -5.15 8.10
C ALA A 134 0.26 -4.37 9.17
N THR A 135 1.16 -3.50 8.72
CA THR A 135 1.89 -2.55 9.58
C THR A 135 1.69 -1.13 9.07
N LEU A 136 1.27 -0.23 9.95
CA LEU A 136 1.30 1.22 9.73
C LEU A 136 2.58 1.77 10.38
N ARG A 137 3.36 2.55 9.62
CA ARG A 137 4.50 3.28 10.15
C ARG A 137 4.58 4.65 9.51
N THR A 138 4.74 5.69 10.32
CA THR A 138 4.93 7.06 9.85
C THR A 138 6.38 7.51 10.06
N ASN A 139 6.71 8.70 9.57
CA ASN A 139 8.06 9.25 9.59
C ASN A 139 9.11 8.34 8.93
N MET A 140 8.72 7.70 7.83
CA MET A 140 9.57 6.80 7.07
C MET A 140 10.51 7.60 6.16
N ALA A 141 11.80 7.30 6.24
CA ALA A 141 12.76 7.76 5.24
C ALA A 141 12.40 7.12 3.88
N THR A 142 12.25 7.95 2.86
CA THR A 142 12.06 7.51 1.48
C THR A 142 13.32 7.82 0.68
N GLY A 143 13.82 6.85 -0.05
CA GLY A 143 15.08 6.99 -0.78
C GLY A 143 15.45 5.80 -1.66
N SER A 144 14.50 4.90 -1.94
CA SER A 144 14.77 3.80 -2.84
C SER A 144 14.89 4.32 -4.27
N THR A 145 16.02 4.03 -4.89
CA THR A 145 16.23 4.25 -6.33
C THR A 145 15.90 2.95 -7.06
N CYS A 146 15.22 3.09 -8.20
CA CYS A 146 14.84 1.97 -9.04
C CYS A 146 16.03 1.53 -9.89
N GLN A 147 16.79 0.55 -9.40
CA GLN A 147 17.97 0.03 -10.09
C GLN A 147 17.61 -1.10 -11.07
N GLU A 148 16.63 -1.92 -10.70
CA GLU A 148 16.14 -3.04 -11.49
C GLU A 148 14.63 -2.94 -11.67
N LYS A 149 14.13 -3.48 -12.78
CA LYS A 149 12.70 -3.56 -13.09
C LYS A 149 12.33 -5.00 -13.40
N TYR A 150 11.14 -5.39 -12.97
CA TYR A 150 10.60 -6.73 -13.15
C TYR A 150 9.25 -6.65 -13.83
N PRO A 151 8.82 -7.69 -14.55
CA PRO A 151 7.42 -7.83 -14.93
C PRO A 151 6.52 -7.64 -13.73
N TYR A 152 5.36 -7.03 -13.94
CA TYR A 152 4.44 -6.72 -12.85
C TYR A 152 3.00 -6.81 -13.31
N GLU A 153 2.12 -7.02 -12.34
CA GLU A 153 0.68 -6.93 -12.52
C GLU A 153 0.10 -6.12 -11.37
N VAL A 154 -0.87 -5.26 -11.67
CA VAL A 154 -1.71 -4.60 -10.66
C VAL A 154 -2.99 -5.41 -10.56
N LEU A 155 -3.16 -6.13 -9.47
CA LEU A 155 -4.33 -6.97 -9.21
C LEU A 155 -5.51 -6.14 -8.74
N GLU A 156 -5.25 -5.13 -7.92
CA GLU A 156 -6.27 -4.20 -7.45
C GLU A 156 -5.72 -2.78 -7.26
N LEU A 157 -6.56 -1.78 -7.49
CA LEU A 157 -6.24 -0.37 -7.29
C LEU A 157 -7.47 0.41 -6.81
N GLN A 158 -7.29 1.26 -5.80
CA GLN A 158 -8.33 2.19 -5.33
C GLN A 158 -7.70 3.53 -4.89
N GLU A 159 -8.20 4.65 -5.41
CA GLU A 159 -7.77 5.98 -4.95
C GLU A 159 -8.22 6.27 -3.50
N LEU A 160 -7.38 6.97 -2.74
CA LEU A 160 -7.63 7.38 -1.36
C LEU A 160 -7.57 8.92 -1.24
N PRO A 161 -8.60 9.65 -1.73
CA PRO A 161 -8.58 11.11 -1.77
C PRO A 161 -8.53 11.76 -0.38
N VAL A 162 -9.01 11.07 0.67
CA VAL A 162 -8.96 11.56 2.05
C VAL A 162 -7.52 11.73 2.58
N LEU A 163 -6.56 11.03 1.97
CA LEU A 163 -5.13 11.12 2.29
C LEU A 163 -4.38 12.07 1.36
N ALA A 164 -5.06 12.83 0.49
CA ALA A 164 -4.41 13.70 -0.47
C ALA A 164 -3.53 14.76 0.22
N ARG A 165 -2.34 14.99 -0.35
CA ARG A 165 -1.38 16.01 0.11
C ARG A 165 -0.79 16.70 -1.11
N ASN A 166 -0.76 18.03 -1.09
CA ASN A 166 -0.20 18.85 -2.18
C ASN A 166 -0.73 18.46 -3.57
N GLY A 167 -2.02 18.12 -3.67
CA GLY A 167 -2.66 17.71 -4.93
C GLY A 167 -2.40 16.26 -5.35
N VAL A 168 -1.51 15.53 -4.68
CA VAL A 168 -1.25 14.11 -4.95
C VAL A 168 -2.22 13.25 -4.13
N LYS A 169 -2.96 12.38 -4.81
CA LYS A 169 -3.85 11.39 -4.18
C LYS A 169 -3.12 10.06 -4.05
N PRO A 170 -2.92 9.53 -2.83
CA PRO A 170 -2.45 8.16 -2.66
C PRO A 170 -3.46 7.16 -3.21
N ARG A 171 -2.98 5.96 -3.52
CA ARG A 171 -3.80 4.82 -3.91
C ARG A 171 -3.46 3.61 -3.06
N PHE A 172 -4.48 2.84 -2.68
CA PHE A 172 -4.32 1.45 -2.31
C PHE A 172 -4.03 0.64 -3.57
N VAL A 173 -3.08 -0.29 -3.48
CA VAL A 173 -2.70 -1.20 -4.56
C VAL A 173 -2.47 -2.59 -3.98
N PHE A 174 -2.88 -3.63 -4.70
CA PHE A 174 -2.32 -4.98 -4.59
C PHE A 174 -1.61 -5.29 -5.91
N GLU A 175 -0.30 -5.46 -5.87
CA GLU A 175 0.53 -5.67 -7.06
C GLU A 175 1.58 -6.78 -6.87
N THR A 176 2.09 -7.27 -8.00
CA THR A 176 3.06 -8.35 -8.09
C THR A 176 4.38 -7.91 -8.73
N ARG A 177 5.45 -8.69 -8.54
CA ARG A 177 6.71 -8.59 -9.30
C ARG A 177 7.19 -9.98 -9.71
N GLY A 178 7.77 -10.03 -10.90
CA GLY A 178 8.11 -11.28 -11.57
C GLY A 178 6.87 -11.96 -12.15
N ASP A 179 7.13 -13.01 -12.92
CA ASP A 179 6.13 -13.89 -13.51
C ASP A 179 6.72 -15.31 -13.64
N ALA A 180 6.12 -16.14 -14.50
CA ALA A 180 6.58 -17.52 -14.73
C ALA A 180 7.87 -17.59 -15.57
N GLU A 181 8.19 -16.56 -16.34
CA GLU A 181 9.32 -16.50 -17.27
C GLU A 181 10.51 -15.71 -16.71
N ALA A 182 10.26 -14.71 -15.86
CA ALA A 182 11.28 -13.90 -15.20
C ALA A 182 10.97 -13.74 -13.70
N ALA A 183 11.93 -14.13 -12.86
CA ALA A 183 11.80 -14.00 -11.42
C ALA A 183 11.69 -12.52 -10.97
N GLY A 184 11.05 -12.31 -9.82
CA GLY A 184 10.98 -11.00 -9.17
C GLY A 184 12.24 -10.70 -8.33
N PRO A 185 12.16 -9.67 -7.47
CA PRO A 185 13.25 -9.33 -6.55
C PRO A 185 13.74 -10.53 -5.72
N ALA A 186 15.05 -10.62 -5.50
CA ALA A 186 15.70 -11.73 -4.81
C ALA A 186 15.44 -13.11 -5.45
N GLU A 187 15.34 -13.14 -6.79
CA GLU A 187 15.13 -14.36 -7.59
C GLU A 187 13.81 -15.09 -7.27
N THR A 188 12.81 -14.37 -6.74
CA THR A 188 11.49 -14.93 -6.43
C THR A 188 10.38 -13.97 -6.81
N PRO A 189 9.21 -14.47 -7.27
CA PRO A 189 8.05 -13.61 -7.41
C PRO A 189 7.64 -13.01 -6.06
N ALA A 190 7.16 -11.78 -6.09
CA ALA A 190 6.68 -11.07 -4.91
C ALA A 190 5.27 -10.54 -5.15
N ALA A 191 4.46 -10.48 -4.11
CA ALA A 191 3.17 -9.79 -4.14
C ALA A 191 2.95 -9.05 -2.82
N ALA A 192 2.35 -7.87 -2.86
CA ALA A 192 2.10 -7.07 -1.68
C ALA A 192 0.90 -6.15 -1.87
N TYR A 193 0.26 -5.78 -0.76
CA TYR A 193 -0.80 -4.79 -0.73
C TYR A 193 -0.45 -3.63 0.19
N GLY A 194 -0.88 -2.42 -0.15
CA GLY A 194 -0.64 -1.24 0.66
C GLY A 194 -0.94 0.08 -0.04
N ILE A 195 -0.62 1.18 0.64
CA ILE A 195 -0.87 2.55 0.14
C ILE A 195 0.41 3.11 -0.49
N THR A 196 0.30 3.69 -1.69
CA THR A 196 1.42 4.33 -2.38
C THR A 196 1.04 5.66 -3.03
N THR A 197 1.98 6.61 -3.06
CA THR A 197 1.97 7.80 -3.94
C THR A 197 2.97 7.67 -5.10
N VAL A 198 3.65 6.54 -5.22
CA VAL A 198 4.50 6.27 -6.38
C VAL A 198 3.64 6.34 -7.64
N PRO A 199 4.09 7.03 -8.71
CA PRO A 199 3.37 7.07 -9.98
C PRO A 199 3.03 5.66 -10.50
N ALA A 200 1.99 5.52 -11.32
CA ALA A 200 1.75 4.23 -11.98
C ALA A 200 2.95 3.91 -12.87
N ALA A 201 3.42 2.67 -12.83
CA ALA A 201 4.45 2.24 -13.76
C ALA A 201 3.91 2.34 -15.19
N THR A 202 4.82 2.65 -16.12
CA THR A 202 4.52 2.75 -17.55
C THR A 202 5.29 1.67 -18.30
N GLY A 203 4.61 0.91 -19.16
CA GLY A 203 5.18 -0.22 -19.89
C GLY A 203 5.01 -1.54 -19.13
N ASP A 204 5.82 -2.54 -19.49
CA ASP A 204 5.61 -3.93 -19.04
C ASP A 204 6.45 -4.31 -17.80
N SER A 205 7.16 -3.35 -17.21
CA SER A 205 8.02 -3.61 -16.04
C SER A 205 8.00 -2.46 -15.02
N ALA A 206 8.18 -2.81 -13.74
CA ALA A 206 8.15 -1.90 -12.62
C ALA A 206 9.27 -2.16 -11.61
N CYS A 207 9.65 -1.10 -10.89
CA CYS A 207 10.61 -1.12 -9.78
C CYS A 207 10.14 -2.03 -8.64
N PRO A 208 11.02 -2.51 -7.73
CA PRO A 208 10.60 -3.26 -6.54
C PRO A 208 9.44 -2.60 -5.80
N ILE A 209 8.60 -3.42 -5.15
CA ILE A 209 7.38 -2.91 -4.51
C ILE A 209 7.75 -2.05 -3.29
N PHE A 210 7.32 -0.79 -3.33
CA PHE A 210 7.43 0.16 -2.22
C PHE A 210 6.10 0.87 -2.01
N HIS A 211 5.38 0.47 -0.96
CA HIS A 211 4.11 1.09 -0.56
C HIS A 211 4.33 2.23 0.44
N PHE A 212 4.90 3.32 -0.07
CA PHE A 212 5.03 4.58 0.66
C PHE A 212 4.09 5.64 0.11
N PHE A 213 3.46 6.37 1.00
CA PHE A 213 2.68 7.55 0.65
C PHE A 213 3.15 8.78 1.41
N THR A 214 2.97 9.94 0.79
CA THR A 214 3.34 11.22 1.39
C THR A 214 2.51 11.47 2.66
N TRP A 215 3.19 11.59 3.80
CA TRP A 215 2.59 11.92 5.07
C TRP A 215 3.59 12.70 5.93
N PRO A 216 3.21 13.86 6.51
CA PRO A 216 4.12 14.63 7.33
C PRO A 216 4.71 13.83 8.51
N PRO A 217 5.99 14.06 8.87
CA PRO A 217 6.91 15.03 8.27
C PRO A 217 7.60 14.55 6.98
N THR A 218 7.56 13.25 6.67
CA THR A 218 8.28 12.63 5.54
C THR A 218 7.36 11.75 4.70
N ALA A 219 7.20 10.49 5.09
CA ALA A 219 6.31 9.53 4.47
C ALA A 219 5.73 8.55 5.49
N ALA A 220 4.73 7.80 5.06
CA ALA A 220 4.19 6.69 5.81
C ALA A 220 4.03 5.45 4.91
N MET A 221 3.95 4.29 5.53
CA MET A 221 3.57 3.02 4.91
C MET A 221 2.38 2.43 5.66
N PHE A 222 1.46 1.81 4.93
CA PHE A 222 0.45 0.94 5.52
C PHE A 222 0.15 -0.21 4.57
N GLY A 223 0.49 -1.44 4.97
CA GLY A 223 0.37 -2.62 4.12
C GLY A 223 1.17 -3.82 4.63
N ALA A 224 1.28 -4.86 3.81
CA ALA A 224 2.12 -6.02 4.03
C ALA A 224 2.44 -6.76 2.71
N PHE A 225 3.41 -7.67 2.77
CA PHE A 225 3.67 -8.64 1.72
C PHE A 225 2.75 -9.84 1.85
N PHE A 226 2.30 -10.37 0.72
CA PHE A 226 1.65 -11.68 0.67
C PHE A 226 2.69 -12.77 0.89
N ASN A 227 2.43 -13.66 1.83
CA ASN A 227 3.24 -14.84 2.11
C ASN A 227 2.30 -16.05 2.22
N PRO A 228 2.38 -17.09 1.38
CA PRO A 228 1.45 -18.22 1.42
C PRO A 228 1.47 -19.01 2.74
N ASP A 229 2.58 -18.99 3.51
CA ASP A 229 2.64 -19.62 4.83
C ASP A 229 1.81 -18.85 5.87
N ASN A 230 1.70 -17.53 5.71
CA ASN A 230 0.94 -16.65 6.58
C ASN A 230 -0.50 -16.48 6.05
N ASN A 231 -0.66 -16.16 4.77
CA ASN A 231 -1.88 -15.86 4.04
C ASN A 231 -2.44 -17.12 3.36
N VAL A 232 -2.72 -18.17 4.16
CA VAL A 232 -3.23 -19.44 3.66
C VAL A 232 -4.54 -19.26 2.90
N VAL A 233 -4.54 -19.67 1.63
CA VAL A 233 -5.71 -19.59 0.76
C VAL A 233 -6.35 -20.98 0.62
N PRO A 234 -7.60 -21.19 1.08
CA PRO A 234 -8.27 -22.48 0.95
C PRO A 234 -8.31 -22.99 -0.49
N GLY A 235 -7.88 -24.25 -0.69
CA GLY A 235 -7.85 -24.88 -2.02
C GLY A 235 -6.84 -24.25 -2.98
N ALA A 236 -5.83 -23.53 -2.49
CA ALA A 236 -4.72 -23.01 -3.30
C ALA A 236 -3.40 -23.79 -3.09
N ALA A 237 -3.41 -24.79 -2.20
CA ALA A 237 -2.25 -25.64 -1.95
C ALA A 237 -1.79 -26.28 -3.28
N GLY A 238 -0.57 -25.96 -3.72
CA GLY A 238 0.01 -26.44 -4.98
C GLY A 238 -0.15 -25.49 -6.18
N LEU A 239 -0.84 -24.36 -6.06
CA LEU A 239 -0.86 -23.34 -7.11
C LEU A 239 0.48 -22.56 -7.14
N PRO A 240 0.90 -22.03 -8.31
CA PRO A 240 2.02 -21.10 -8.38
C PRO A 240 1.82 -19.90 -7.45
N TYR A 241 2.91 -19.32 -6.93
CA TYR A 241 2.86 -18.23 -5.94
C TYR A 241 1.93 -17.08 -6.34
N LEU A 242 2.04 -16.60 -7.60
CA LEU A 242 1.21 -15.48 -8.08
C LEU A 242 -0.27 -15.86 -8.21
N GLU A 243 -0.58 -17.10 -8.57
CA GLU A 243 -1.98 -17.59 -8.56
C GLU A 243 -2.54 -17.68 -7.14
N GLN A 244 -1.72 -18.05 -6.16
CA GLN A 244 -2.13 -18.00 -4.75
C GLN A 244 -2.42 -16.55 -4.33
N ALA A 245 -1.58 -15.59 -4.74
CA ALA A 245 -1.79 -14.17 -4.44
C ALA A 245 -3.08 -13.63 -5.06
N ARG A 246 -3.40 -13.97 -6.32
CA ARG A 246 -4.67 -13.61 -6.97
C ARG A 246 -5.86 -14.22 -6.22
N LYS A 247 -5.80 -15.52 -5.92
CA LYS A 247 -6.87 -16.22 -5.21
C LYS A 247 -7.05 -15.73 -3.76
N TYR A 248 -6.00 -15.19 -3.13
CA TYR A 248 -6.10 -14.60 -1.80
C TYR A 248 -7.12 -13.44 -1.76
N MET A 249 -7.30 -12.73 -2.88
CA MET A 249 -8.26 -11.62 -2.97
C MET A 249 -9.70 -12.04 -2.72
N ASP A 250 -10.03 -13.31 -2.99
CA ASP A 250 -11.38 -13.85 -2.79
C ASP A 250 -11.65 -14.20 -1.32
N THR A 251 -10.64 -14.12 -0.44
CA THR A 251 -10.79 -14.46 0.97
C THR A 251 -11.43 -13.33 1.77
N THR A 252 -12.27 -13.67 2.75
CA THR A 252 -12.81 -12.70 3.71
C THR A 252 -11.70 -11.94 4.44
N GLU A 253 -10.58 -12.61 4.75
CA GLU A 253 -9.44 -11.97 5.41
C GLU A 253 -8.87 -10.83 4.57
N TYR A 254 -8.63 -11.06 3.28
CA TYR A 254 -8.16 -10.00 2.39
C TYR A 254 -9.17 -8.86 2.28
N GLN A 255 -10.45 -9.17 2.12
CA GLN A 255 -11.50 -8.15 2.01
C GLN A 255 -11.59 -7.27 3.27
N ASP A 256 -11.43 -7.86 4.45
CA ASP A 256 -11.36 -7.11 5.71
C ASP A 256 -10.06 -6.28 5.82
N ILE A 257 -8.92 -6.81 5.38
CA ILE A 257 -7.63 -6.08 5.35
C ILE A 257 -7.73 -4.86 4.43
N ARG A 258 -8.25 -5.06 3.22
CA ARG A 258 -8.48 -4.02 2.24
C ARG A 258 -9.38 -2.93 2.81
N ARG A 259 -10.50 -3.32 3.44
CA ARG A 259 -11.41 -2.38 4.10
C ARG A 259 -10.71 -1.60 5.21
N MET A 260 -9.86 -2.26 6.00
CA MET A 260 -9.08 -1.61 7.04
C MET A 260 -8.08 -0.60 6.47
N ILE A 261 -7.23 -1.01 5.52
CA ILE A 261 -6.19 -0.14 4.94
C ILE A 261 -6.85 1.05 4.23
N THR A 262 -7.91 0.83 3.47
CA THR A 262 -8.61 1.90 2.73
C THR A 262 -9.44 2.83 3.62
N SER A 263 -9.67 2.47 4.88
CA SER A 263 -10.31 3.35 5.87
C SER A 263 -9.35 4.37 6.51
N LEU A 264 -8.05 4.25 6.25
CA LEU A 264 -7.04 5.16 6.79
C LEU A 264 -7.35 6.61 6.39
N ARG A 265 -7.35 7.48 7.40
CA ARG A 265 -7.70 8.89 7.28
C ARG A 265 -6.94 9.72 8.31
N PRO A 266 -6.81 11.04 8.10
CA PRO A 266 -6.42 11.93 9.17
C PRO A 266 -7.36 11.75 10.36
N ALA A 267 -6.80 11.65 11.56
CA ALA A 267 -7.58 11.83 12.77
C ALA A 267 -8.08 13.30 12.82
N ALA A 268 -9.17 13.55 13.53
CA ALA A 268 -9.85 14.85 13.58
C ALA A 268 -8.86 16.02 13.75
N PRO A 269 -9.16 17.22 13.19
CA PRO A 269 -8.19 18.29 13.07
C PRO A 269 -7.59 18.67 14.43
N MET A 270 -6.25 18.74 14.45
CA MET A 270 -5.47 19.33 15.55
C MET A 270 -6.14 20.62 16.02
N PRO A 271 -6.35 20.82 17.34
CA PRO A 271 -6.81 22.11 17.83
C PRO A 271 -5.81 23.18 17.38
N SER A 272 -6.32 24.17 16.65
CA SER A 272 -5.58 25.38 16.27
C SER A 272 -5.32 26.20 17.53
N SER A 273 -4.36 25.79 18.34
CA SER A 273 -3.96 26.49 19.56
C SER A 273 -2.70 27.30 19.31
N ILE A 274 -2.80 28.29 18.40
CA ILE A 274 -2.03 29.51 18.60
C ILE A 274 -2.93 30.39 19.45
N PRO A 275 -2.69 30.53 20.78
CA PRO A 275 -3.41 31.53 21.54
C PRO A 275 -3.14 32.91 20.89
N PRO A 276 -4.15 33.78 20.74
CA PRO A 276 -3.89 35.14 20.33
C PRO A 276 -2.88 35.74 21.31
N SER A 277 -1.77 36.24 20.76
CA SER A 277 -0.77 36.99 21.51
C SER A 277 -1.50 38.05 22.34
N PRO A 278 -1.23 38.20 23.65
CA PRO A 278 -1.85 39.26 24.43
C PRO A 278 -1.40 40.59 23.84
N SER A 279 -2.32 41.25 23.12
CA SER A 279 -2.12 42.62 22.64
C SER A 279 -1.79 43.48 23.85
N ALA A 280 -0.64 44.13 23.78
CA ALA A 280 -0.10 45.00 24.81
C ALA A 280 -1.16 45.99 25.32
N ALA A 281 -1.12 46.20 26.64
CA ALA A 281 -1.90 47.17 27.37
C ALA A 281 -1.92 48.54 26.67
N ALA A 282 -3.12 49.03 26.38
CA ALA A 282 -3.37 50.46 26.26
C ALA A 282 -3.85 50.95 27.62
N THR A 283 -2.90 51.41 28.43
CA THR A 283 -3.17 52.32 29.54
C THR A 283 -3.81 53.57 28.95
N ASN A 284 -5.03 53.92 29.36
CA ASN A 284 -5.59 55.23 29.11
C ASN A 284 -6.42 55.67 30.33
N ASN A 285 -5.87 56.69 31.00
CA ASN A 285 -6.43 57.64 31.99
C ASN A 285 -7.32 57.11 33.12
#